data_AF-A0A158GQH5-F1
#
_entry.id   AF-A0A158GQH5-F1
#
_cell.length_a   1.000
_cell.length_b   1.000
_cell.length_c   1.000
_cell.angle_alpha   90.00
_cell.angle_beta   90.00
_cell.angle_gamma   90.00
#
_symmetry.space_group_name_H-M   'P 1'
#
loop_
_entity.id
_entity.type
_entity.pdbx_description
1 polymer ?
#
loop_
_entity_poly.entity_id
_entity_poly.type
_entity_poly.pdbx_seq_one_letter_code
_entity_poly.pdbx_strand_id
1 'polypeptide(L)'
;MLAFIGSLSLPELLRLCALVALTVGLIFWRAPRYPSERTEAMKLQTTAQRARDIQLIRAARRELNLSEHAYRDLMKSVTGQRSARDLNDNQLHRFIECLKKIVSRPKHVDQDDSHDPLYTEARALWHTLALAGQVDQDTDDAFNAYVKLEVGTDHWRLLNDHQRIAMVERLKGWVRRSELS
;
A
#
# COMPACT_ATOMS: atom_id res chain seq x y z
N MET A 1 78.95 -8.07 28.67
CA MET A 1 78.72 -7.28 29.89
C MET A 1 77.28 -6.78 29.83
N LEU A 2 76.34 -7.63 30.25
CA LEU A 2 74.90 -7.34 30.28
C LEU A 2 74.61 -6.55 31.54
N ALA A 3 74.06 -5.34 31.41
CA ALA A 3 73.64 -4.54 32.56
C ALA A 3 72.26 -3.91 32.30
N PHE A 4 71.28 -4.42 33.07
CA PHE A 4 70.21 -3.63 33.66
C PHE A 4 69.06 -3.16 32.74
N ILE A 5 68.27 -4.11 32.21
CA ILE A 5 66.88 -3.81 31.84
C ILE A 5 66.03 -4.00 33.11
N GLY A 6 65.89 -2.92 33.89
CA GLY A 6 65.04 -2.84 35.07
C GLY A 6 63.89 -1.86 34.83
N SER A 7 62.67 -2.40 34.80
CA SER A 7 61.36 -1.75 35.00
C SER A 7 61.27 -0.23 34.78
N LEU A 8 60.98 0.18 33.55
CA LEU A 8 60.38 1.48 33.27
C LEU A 8 58.86 1.34 33.17
N SER A 9 58.14 2.02 34.08
CA SER A 9 56.68 1.97 34.20
C SER A 9 56.00 2.69 33.02
N LEU A 10 54.88 2.17 32.53
CA LEU A 10 54.06 2.74 31.42
C LEU A 10 53.89 4.29 31.42
N PRO A 11 53.77 5.03 32.55
CA PRO A 11 53.68 6.49 32.53
C PRO A 11 54.94 7.23 32.07
N GLU A 12 56.14 6.65 32.15
CA GLU A 12 57.37 7.32 31.67
C GLU A 12 57.53 7.25 30.16
N LEU A 13 57.08 6.15 29.53
CA LEU A 13 57.02 6.03 28.07
C LEU A 13 56.00 7.01 27.47
N LEU A 14 54.87 7.22 28.15
CA LEU A 14 53.87 8.21 27.73
C LEU A 14 54.40 9.66 27.80
N ARG A 15 55.25 9.97 28.79
CA ARG A 15 55.88 11.29 28.92
C ARG A 15 56.92 11.57 27.83
N LEU A 16 57.67 10.56 27.41
CA LEU A 16 58.63 10.69 26.31
C LEU A 16 57.92 10.81 24.94
N CYS A 17 56.82 10.08 24.71
CA CYS A 17 56.01 10.21 23.49
C CYS A 17 55.37 11.60 23.34
N ALA A 18 54.89 12.20 24.43
CA ALA A 18 54.27 13.53 24.41
C ALA A 18 55.29 14.65 24.06
N LEU A 19 56.55 14.49 24.44
CA LEU A 19 57.59 15.49 24.22
C LEU A 19 58.15 15.45 22.79
N VAL A 20 58.14 14.29 22.14
CA VAL A 20 58.50 14.12 20.71
C VAL A 20 57.39 14.61 19.78
N ALA A 21 56.12 14.49 20.18
CA ALA A 21 54.98 14.98 19.39
C ALA A 21 54.95 16.53 19.28
N LEU A 22 55.52 17.24 20.25
CA LEU A 22 55.48 18.71 20.31
C LEU A 22 56.54 19.42 19.47
N THR A 23 57.61 18.74 19.05
CA THR A 23 58.76 19.42 18.39
C THR A 23 58.83 19.23 16.87
N VAL A 24 58.14 18.25 16.29
CA VAL A 24 58.20 17.99 14.83
C VAL A 24 56.82 17.90 14.16
N GLY A 25 55.71 17.89 14.92
CA GLY A 25 54.41 17.46 14.41
C GLY A 25 53.30 18.51 14.27
N LEU A 26 53.55 19.80 14.51
CA LEU A 26 52.45 20.78 14.70
C LEU A 26 52.18 21.76 13.55
N ILE A 27 52.87 21.67 12.42
CA ILE A 27 52.70 22.66 11.32
C ILE A 27 51.98 22.09 10.08
N PHE A 28 51.74 20.78 9.97
CA PHE A 28 51.07 20.22 8.79
C PHE A 28 50.04 19.12 9.07
N TRP A 29 49.44 19.06 10.26
CA TRP A 29 48.16 18.37 10.38
C TRP A 29 47.04 19.35 10.05
N ARG A 30 46.84 19.60 8.74
CA ARG A 30 45.60 20.21 8.26
C ARG A 30 44.50 19.17 8.49
N ALA A 31 43.84 19.23 9.65
CA ALA A 31 42.70 18.39 9.93
C ALA A 31 41.72 18.48 8.73
N PRO A 32 41.24 17.34 8.21
CA PRO A 32 40.22 17.37 7.17
C PRO A 32 39.07 18.24 7.68
N ARG A 33 38.56 19.15 6.84
CA ARG A 33 37.38 19.95 7.20
C ARG A 33 36.25 18.98 7.52
N TYR A 34 36.00 18.75 8.81
CA TYR A 34 34.91 17.92 9.26
C TYR A 34 33.60 18.60 8.83
N PRO A 35 32.66 17.85 8.21
CA PRO A 35 31.34 18.38 7.89
C PRO A 35 30.68 18.89 9.17
N SER A 36 29.94 19.99 9.11
CA SER A 36 29.20 20.48 10.28
C SER A 36 28.23 19.40 10.77
N GLU A 37 28.13 19.18 12.08
CA GLU A 37 27.27 18.15 12.71
C GLU A 37 25.83 18.15 12.18
N ARG A 38 25.30 19.33 11.83
CA ARG A 38 23.97 19.49 11.20
C ARG A 38 23.84 18.74 9.87
N THR A 39 24.89 18.73 9.05
CA THR A 39 24.86 18.05 7.74
C THR A 39 24.94 16.54 7.86
N GLU A 40 25.62 16.01 8.88
CA GLU A 40 25.68 14.57 9.15
C GLU A 40 24.35 14.08 9.73
N ALA A 41 23.81 14.81 10.71
CA ALA A 41 22.49 14.52 11.28
C ALA A 41 21.40 14.50 10.20
N MET A 42 21.40 15.47 9.27
CA MET A 42 20.43 15.51 8.17
C MET A 42 20.57 14.31 7.22
N LYS A 43 21.79 13.90 6.85
CA LYS A 43 22.02 12.72 6.02
C LYS A 43 21.55 11.42 6.69
N LEU A 44 21.82 11.26 7.98
CA LEU A 44 21.39 10.10 8.77
C LEU A 44 19.86 10.02 8.87
N GLN A 45 19.19 11.17 9.00
CA GLN A 45 17.73 11.23 8.99
C GLN A 45 17.15 10.81 7.64
N THR A 46 17.72 11.29 6.52
CA THR A 46 17.26 10.92 5.17
C THR A 46 17.44 9.42 4.89
N THR A 47 18.58 8.82 5.27
CA THR A 47 18.81 7.38 5.09
C THR A 47 17.88 6.53 5.95
N ALA A 48 17.64 6.94 7.20
CA ALA A 48 16.67 6.29 8.08
C ALA A 48 15.24 6.39 7.52
N GLN A 49 14.85 7.54 6.99
CA GLN A 49 13.54 7.74 6.37
C GLN A 49 13.36 6.83 5.14
N ARG A 50 14.35 6.81 4.25
CA ARG A 50 14.34 5.93 3.08
C ARG A 50 14.25 4.46 3.45
N ALA A 51 14.94 4.03 4.50
CA ALA A 51 14.85 2.64 4.98
C ALA A 51 13.44 2.30 5.47
N ARG A 52 12.78 3.20 6.22
CA ARG A 52 11.39 3.03 6.67
C ARG A 52 10.43 2.93 5.48
N ASP A 53 10.57 3.81 4.51
CA ASP A 53 9.72 3.86 3.32
C ASP A 53 9.83 2.57 2.49
N ILE A 54 11.04 2.02 2.33
CA ILE A 54 11.26 0.72 1.68
C ILE A 54 10.57 -0.41 2.45
N GLN A 55 10.59 -0.38 3.79
CA GLN A 55 9.90 -1.39 4.61
C GLN A 55 8.38 -1.29 4.47
N LEU A 56 7.82 -0.08 4.44
CA LEU A 56 6.40 0.15 4.18
C LEU A 56 5.98 -0.42 2.82
N ILE A 57 6.76 -0.16 1.77
CA ILE A 57 6.50 -0.72 0.44
C ILE A 57 6.51 -2.26 0.46
N ARG A 58 7.46 -2.87 1.18
CA ARG A 58 7.52 -4.33 1.32
C ARG A 58 6.36 -4.90 2.13
N ALA A 59 5.86 -4.17 3.13
CA ALA A 59 4.67 -4.56 3.89
C ALA A 59 3.42 -4.47 3.02
N ALA A 60 3.20 -3.34 2.35
CA ALA A 60 2.06 -3.15 1.45
C ALA A 60 2.06 -4.15 0.28
N ARG A 61 3.22 -4.51 -0.28
CA ARG A 61 3.31 -5.57 -1.29
C ARG A 61 2.79 -6.91 -0.78
N ARG A 62 3.10 -7.27 0.48
CA ARG A 62 2.64 -8.52 1.10
C ARG A 62 1.13 -8.48 1.35
N GLU A 63 0.62 -7.35 1.82
CA GLU A 63 -0.80 -7.15 2.07
C GLU A 63 -1.64 -7.24 0.78
N LEU A 64 -1.13 -6.67 -0.31
CA LEU A 64 -1.79 -6.71 -1.63
C LEU A 64 -1.55 -8.01 -2.41
N ASN A 65 -0.77 -8.95 -1.87
CA ASN A 65 -0.36 -10.20 -2.52
C ASN A 65 0.14 -10.03 -3.98
N LEU A 66 0.89 -8.96 -4.25
CA LEU A 66 1.35 -8.63 -5.61
C LEU A 66 2.51 -9.54 -6.03
N SER A 67 2.35 -10.18 -7.19
CA SER A 67 3.44 -10.88 -7.89
C SER A 67 4.58 -9.92 -8.24
N GLU A 68 5.80 -10.45 -8.43
CA GLU A 68 6.95 -9.59 -8.74
C GLU A 68 6.76 -8.79 -10.03
N HIS A 69 6.17 -9.40 -11.06
CA HIS A 69 5.85 -8.74 -12.31
C HIS A 69 4.82 -7.62 -12.11
N ALA A 70 3.69 -7.92 -11.45
CA ALA A 70 2.65 -6.93 -11.18
C ALA A 70 3.18 -5.74 -10.36
N TYR A 71 4.04 -6.02 -9.38
CA TYR A 71 4.70 -4.98 -8.58
C TYR A 71 5.63 -4.08 -9.41
N ARG A 72 6.44 -4.65 -10.31
CA ARG A 72 7.35 -3.88 -11.18
C ARG A 72 6.59 -3.04 -12.22
N ASP A 73 5.50 -3.56 -12.75
CA ASP A 73 4.69 -2.82 -13.72
C ASP A 73 3.89 -1.71 -13.06
N LEU A 74 3.33 -1.94 -11.85
CA LEU A 74 2.70 -0.88 -11.04
C LEU A 74 3.70 0.21 -10.65
N MET A 75 4.93 -0.17 -10.29
CA MET A 75 5.98 0.80 -10.00
C MET A 75 6.33 1.63 -11.24
N LYS A 76 6.44 0.98 -12.41
CA LYS A 76 6.72 1.64 -13.68
C LYS A 76 5.60 2.60 -14.08
N SER A 77 4.33 2.23 -13.89
CA SER A 77 3.21 3.11 -14.24
C SER A 77 3.14 4.36 -13.37
N VAL A 78 3.46 4.25 -12.08
CA VAL A 78 3.39 5.39 -11.13
C VAL A 78 4.63 6.27 -11.18
N THR A 79 5.81 5.67 -11.30
CA THR A 79 7.10 6.35 -11.11
C THR A 79 7.97 6.41 -12.36
N GLY A 80 7.69 5.60 -13.38
CA GLY A 80 8.53 5.39 -14.56
C GLY A 80 9.62 4.33 -14.40
N GLN A 81 9.94 3.92 -13.17
CA GLN A 81 11.03 2.98 -12.89
C GLN A 81 10.54 1.57 -12.54
N ARG A 82 11.36 0.55 -12.84
CA ARG A 82 11.05 -0.87 -12.55
C ARG A 82 11.72 -1.41 -11.28
N SER A 83 12.45 -0.56 -10.56
CA SER A 83 13.28 -0.95 -9.44
C SER A 83 13.21 0.09 -8.34
N ALA A 84 12.99 -0.37 -7.11
CA ALA A 84 12.98 0.48 -5.93
C ALA A 84 14.34 1.12 -5.64
N ARG A 85 15.44 0.57 -6.18
CA ARG A 85 16.79 1.14 -6.02
C ARG A 85 16.95 2.45 -6.80
N ASP A 86 16.26 2.56 -7.93
CA ASP A 86 16.40 3.69 -8.87
C ASP A 86 15.40 4.82 -8.58
N LEU A 87 14.62 4.69 -7.49
CA LEU A 87 13.63 5.67 -7.08
C LEU A 87 14.28 6.81 -6.29
N ASN A 88 13.96 8.04 -6.69
CA ASN A 88 14.15 9.23 -5.86
C ASN A 88 13.13 9.23 -4.70
N ASP A 89 13.44 9.94 -3.61
CA ASP A 89 12.61 9.99 -2.39
C ASP A 89 11.19 10.51 -2.69
N ASN A 90 11.05 11.48 -3.59
CA ASN A 90 9.73 11.96 -4.05
C ASN A 90 8.93 10.87 -4.79
N GLN A 91 9.60 10.05 -5.60
CA GLN A 91 8.95 8.95 -6.32
C GLN A 91 8.57 7.82 -5.35
N LEU A 92 9.41 7.56 -4.35
CA LEU A 92 9.17 6.61 -3.28
C LEU A 92 7.91 6.98 -2.49
N HIS A 93 7.79 8.24 -2.08
CA HIS A 93 6.63 8.75 -1.38
C HIS A 93 5.35 8.66 -2.24
N ARG A 94 5.41 9.08 -3.51
CA ARG A 94 4.28 8.94 -4.45
C ARG A 94 3.83 7.49 -4.62
N PHE A 95 4.78 6.56 -4.66
CA PHE A 95 4.47 5.14 -4.77
C PHE A 95 3.81 4.59 -3.49
N ILE A 96 4.29 5.00 -2.30
CA ILE A 96 3.66 4.66 -1.02
C ILE A 96 2.22 5.17 -0.97
N GLU A 97 1.97 6.42 -1.37
CA GLU A 97 0.61 6.98 -1.41
C GLU A 97 -0.28 6.24 -2.41
N CYS A 98 0.26 5.78 -3.53
CA CYS A 98 -0.47 4.90 -4.45
C CYS A 98 -0.82 3.56 -3.80
N LEU A 99 0.13 2.90 -3.14
CA LEU A 99 -0.11 1.62 -2.46
C LEU A 99 -1.16 1.77 -1.34
N LYS A 100 -1.09 2.84 -0.55
CA LYS A 100 -2.11 3.14 0.48
C LYS A 100 -3.49 3.27 -0.13
N LYS A 101 -3.64 3.98 -1.25
CA LYS A 101 -4.94 4.09 -1.95
C LYS A 101 -5.48 2.75 -2.42
N ILE A 102 -4.60 1.83 -2.86
CA ILE A 102 -5.02 0.50 -3.28
C ILE A 102 -5.46 -0.33 -2.07
N VAL A 103 -4.70 -0.28 -0.96
CA VAL A 103 -5.05 -0.98 0.29
C VAL A 103 -6.35 -0.43 0.91
N SER A 104 -6.53 0.89 0.90
CA SER A 104 -7.72 1.55 1.44
C SER A 104 -8.95 1.44 0.55
N ARG A 105 -8.81 0.99 -0.70
CA ARG A 105 -9.98 0.75 -1.55
C ARG A 105 -10.77 -0.40 -0.90
N PRO A 106 -12.07 -0.22 -0.61
CA PRO A 106 -12.87 -1.32 -0.12
C PRO A 106 -12.73 -2.46 -1.12
N LYS A 107 -12.24 -3.61 -0.65
CA LYS A 107 -12.17 -4.81 -1.46
C LYS A 107 -13.59 -5.04 -1.95
N HIS A 108 -13.82 -4.94 -3.26
CA HIS A 108 -15.08 -5.39 -3.83
C HIS A 108 -15.09 -6.89 -3.56
N VAL A 109 -15.73 -7.27 -2.47
CA VAL A 109 -15.95 -8.67 -2.22
C VAL A 109 -17.10 -8.97 -3.15
N ASP A 110 -16.80 -9.65 -4.25
CA ASP A 110 -17.79 -10.37 -5.05
C ASP A 110 -18.27 -11.52 -4.16
N GLN A 111 -18.97 -11.17 -3.08
CA GLN A 111 -19.67 -12.10 -2.25
C GLN A 111 -20.87 -12.53 -3.08
N ASP A 112 -21.09 -13.83 -3.14
CA ASP A 112 -22.14 -14.48 -3.90
C ASP A 112 -23.50 -14.33 -3.20
N ASP A 113 -24.44 -13.62 -3.83
CA ASP A 113 -25.79 -13.40 -3.29
C ASP A 113 -26.72 -14.60 -3.51
N SER A 114 -26.25 -15.61 -4.25
CA SER A 114 -27.01 -16.81 -4.62
C SER A 114 -27.44 -17.68 -3.43
N HIS A 115 -26.89 -17.45 -2.23
CA HIS A 115 -27.33 -18.14 -1.01
C HIS A 115 -28.68 -17.65 -0.47
N ASP A 116 -29.13 -16.44 -0.87
CA ASP A 116 -30.43 -15.92 -0.47
C ASP A 116 -31.53 -16.42 -1.43
N PRO A 117 -32.53 -17.18 -0.96
CA PRO A 117 -33.61 -17.66 -1.83
C PRO A 117 -34.41 -16.52 -2.46
N LEU A 118 -34.60 -15.40 -1.75
CA LEU A 118 -35.32 -14.25 -2.30
C LEU A 118 -34.51 -13.53 -3.38
N TYR A 119 -33.18 -13.51 -3.26
CA TYR A 119 -32.30 -12.99 -4.31
C TYR A 119 -32.41 -13.86 -5.57
N THR A 120 -32.32 -15.17 -5.41
CA THR A 120 -32.44 -16.12 -6.53
C THR A 120 -33.78 -15.98 -7.24
N GLU A 121 -34.89 -15.82 -6.49
CA GLU A 121 -36.21 -15.56 -7.06
C GLU A 121 -36.27 -14.22 -7.79
N ALA A 122 -35.78 -13.14 -7.17
CA ALA A 122 -35.73 -11.82 -7.80
C ALA A 122 -34.89 -11.82 -9.08
N ARG A 123 -33.76 -12.53 -9.08
CA ARG A 123 -32.89 -12.66 -10.25
C ARG A 123 -33.53 -13.44 -11.37
N ALA A 124 -34.25 -14.52 -11.07
CA ALA A 124 -35.01 -15.26 -12.07
C ALA A 124 -36.10 -14.37 -12.71
N LEU A 125 -36.80 -13.55 -11.93
CA LEU A 125 -37.79 -12.61 -12.45
C LEU A 125 -37.15 -11.53 -13.33
N TRP A 126 -36.00 -11.00 -12.93
CA TRP A 126 -35.24 -10.04 -13.73
C TRP A 126 -34.80 -10.63 -15.07
N HIS A 127 -34.33 -11.88 -15.08
CA HIS A 127 -34.00 -12.61 -16.31
C HIS A 127 -35.22 -12.73 -17.23
N THR A 128 -36.38 -13.10 -16.68
CA THR A 128 -37.64 -13.15 -17.45
C THR A 128 -38.01 -11.81 -18.06
N LEU A 129 -37.84 -10.71 -17.32
CA LEU A 129 -38.09 -9.35 -17.84
C LEU A 129 -37.14 -8.98 -18.99
N ALA A 130 -35.87 -9.39 -18.89
CA ALA A 130 -34.90 -9.18 -19.98
C ALA A 130 -35.26 -10.00 -21.22
N LEU A 131 -35.69 -11.26 -21.06
CA LEU A 131 -36.18 -12.09 -22.16
C LEU A 131 -37.43 -11.51 -22.82
N ALA A 132 -38.32 -10.91 -22.03
CA ALA A 132 -39.50 -10.20 -22.52
C ALA A 132 -39.18 -8.83 -23.16
N GLY A 133 -37.90 -8.44 -23.23
CA GLY A 133 -37.44 -7.17 -23.80
C GLY A 133 -37.83 -5.94 -22.98
N GLN A 134 -38.20 -6.11 -21.71
CA GLN A 134 -38.54 -4.99 -20.81
C GLN A 134 -37.30 -4.35 -20.19
N VAL A 135 -36.19 -5.10 -20.16
CA VAL A 135 -34.92 -4.70 -19.56
C VAL A 135 -33.80 -4.96 -20.57
N ASP A 136 -32.92 -3.98 -20.76
CA ASP A 136 -31.86 -4.04 -21.76
C ASP A 136 -30.69 -4.96 -21.37
N GLN A 137 -30.42 -5.13 -20.07
CA GLN A 137 -29.25 -5.83 -19.54
C GLN A 137 -29.64 -6.81 -18.43
N ASP A 138 -29.39 -8.10 -18.64
CA ASP A 138 -29.51 -9.14 -17.61
C ASP A 138 -28.17 -9.38 -16.91
N THR A 139 -27.71 -8.39 -16.16
CA THR A 139 -26.53 -8.50 -15.32
C THR A 139 -26.86 -8.17 -13.87
N ASP A 140 -26.10 -8.73 -12.94
CA ASP A 140 -26.27 -8.47 -11.50
C ASP A 140 -26.04 -6.99 -11.16
N ASP A 141 -25.14 -6.32 -11.89
CA ASP A 141 -24.92 -4.88 -11.79
C ASP A 141 -26.17 -4.07 -12.18
N ALA A 142 -26.86 -4.47 -13.26
CA ALA A 142 -28.09 -3.82 -13.70
C ALA A 142 -29.22 -4.03 -12.69
N PHE A 143 -29.32 -5.24 -12.12
CA PHE A 143 -30.28 -5.54 -11.06
C PHE A 143 -30.01 -4.73 -9.78
N ASN A 144 -28.76 -4.65 -9.31
CA ASN A 144 -28.39 -3.85 -8.15
C ASN A 144 -28.59 -2.33 -8.41
N ALA A 145 -28.35 -1.86 -9.63
CA ALA A 145 -28.66 -0.48 -10.02
C ALA A 145 -30.17 -0.19 -9.92
N TYR A 146 -31.03 -1.13 -10.32
CA TYR A 146 -32.48 -1.02 -10.12
C TYR A 146 -32.87 -1.01 -8.64
N VAL A 147 -32.31 -1.91 -7.82
CA VAL A 147 -32.52 -1.92 -6.36
C VAL A 147 -32.13 -0.58 -5.74
N LYS A 148 -31.03 0.02 -6.18
CA LYS A 148 -30.56 1.33 -5.74
C LYS A 148 -31.52 2.45 -6.10
N LEU A 149 -32.12 2.43 -7.29
CA LEU A 149 -33.10 3.43 -7.69
C LEU A 149 -34.39 3.35 -6.86
N GLU A 150 -34.83 2.14 -6.54
CA GLU A 150 -36.10 1.90 -5.83
C GLU A 150 -36.03 2.12 -4.32
N VAL A 151 -34.92 1.73 -3.68
CA VAL A 151 -34.78 1.73 -2.20
C VAL A 151 -33.67 2.67 -1.72
N GLY A 152 -32.81 3.15 -2.61
CA GLY A 152 -31.66 4.02 -2.28
C GLY A 152 -30.41 3.25 -1.81
N THR A 153 -30.42 1.92 -1.90
CA THR A 153 -29.40 1.05 -1.32
C THR A 153 -28.56 0.38 -2.42
N ASP A 154 -27.23 0.36 -2.26
CA ASP A 154 -26.33 -0.09 -3.33
C ASP A 154 -26.41 -1.59 -3.67
N HIS A 155 -26.78 -2.46 -2.72
CA HIS A 155 -26.76 -3.91 -2.90
C HIS A 155 -27.94 -4.60 -2.23
N TRP A 156 -28.40 -5.72 -2.80
CA TRP A 156 -29.48 -6.55 -2.27
C TRP A 156 -29.33 -6.91 -0.78
N ARG A 157 -28.11 -7.25 -0.35
CA ARG A 157 -27.81 -7.63 1.06
C ARG A 157 -28.11 -6.58 2.10
N LEU A 158 -28.05 -5.32 1.70
CA LEU A 158 -28.26 -4.19 2.58
C LEU A 158 -29.76 -3.90 2.78
N LEU A 159 -30.62 -4.63 2.07
CA LEU A 159 -32.08 -4.57 2.25
C LEU A 159 -32.49 -5.35 3.49
N ASN A 160 -33.41 -4.76 4.24
CA ASN A 160 -34.13 -5.47 5.30
C ASN A 160 -35.08 -6.50 4.67
N ASP A 161 -35.46 -7.55 5.41
CA ASP A 161 -36.33 -8.64 4.94
C ASP A 161 -37.62 -8.13 4.29
N HIS A 162 -38.24 -7.12 4.91
CA HIS A 162 -39.47 -6.52 4.40
C HIS A 162 -39.27 -5.79 3.07
N GLN A 163 -38.09 -5.22 2.84
CA GLN A 163 -37.74 -4.57 1.56
C GLN A 163 -37.44 -5.62 0.49
N ARG A 164 -36.77 -6.72 0.84
CA ARG A 164 -36.51 -7.85 -0.07
C ARG A 164 -37.81 -8.47 -0.59
N ILE A 165 -38.73 -8.79 0.32
CA ILE A 165 -40.06 -9.33 -0.05
C ILE A 165 -40.83 -8.33 -0.93
N ALA A 166 -40.86 -7.06 -0.56
CA ALA A 166 -41.54 -6.04 -1.34
C ALA A 166 -40.95 -5.90 -2.76
N MET A 167 -39.64 -6.05 -2.92
CA MET A 167 -38.97 -6.00 -4.22
C MET A 167 -39.37 -7.19 -5.11
N VAL A 168 -39.38 -8.41 -4.56
CA VAL A 168 -39.84 -9.60 -5.28
C VAL A 168 -41.28 -9.43 -5.76
N GLU A 169 -42.18 -8.94 -4.91
CA GLU A 169 -43.59 -8.72 -5.28
C GLU A 169 -43.75 -7.65 -6.36
N ARG A 170 -42.93 -6.58 -6.33
CA ARG A 170 -42.90 -5.59 -7.42
C ARG A 170 -42.47 -6.21 -8.75
N LEU A 171 -41.42 -7.04 -8.74
CA LEU A 171 -40.93 -7.73 -9.94
C LEU A 171 -41.97 -8.70 -10.50
N LYS A 172 -42.64 -9.48 -9.65
CA LYS A 172 -43.77 -10.34 -10.06
C LYS A 172 -44.87 -9.54 -10.74
N GLY A 173 -45.22 -8.39 -10.16
CA GLY A 173 -46.20 -7.48 -10.75
C GLY A 173 -45.78 -6.94 -12.11
N TRP A 174 -44.49 -6.66 -12.32
CA TRP A 174 -43.96 -6.22 -13.60
C TRP A 174 -43.99 -7.34 -14.64
N VAL A 175 -43.51 -8.54 -14.31
CA VAL A 175 -43.56 -9.71 -15.20
C VAL A 175 -45.00 -9.97 -15.67
N ARG A 176 -45.97 -9.92 -14.75
CA ARG A 176 -47.38 -10.11 -15.11
C ARG A 176 -47.89 -9.07 -16.12
N ARG A 177 -47.41 -7.82 -16.04
CA ARG A 177 -47.80 -6.77 -17.00
C ARG A 177 -47.14 -7.00 -18.36
N SER A 178 -45.89 -7.48 -18.39
CA SER A 178 -45.20 -7.73 -19.65
C SER A 178 -45.76 -8.94 -20.40
N GLU A 179 -46.26 -9.96 -19.70
CA GLU A 179 -46.90 -11.13 -20.33
C GLU A 179 -48.25 -10.81 -20.99
N LEU A 180 -48.87 -9.69 -20.63
CA LEU A 180 -50.18 -9.26 -21.15
C LEU A 180 -50.07 -8.30 -22.34
N SER A 181 -48.86 -7.90 -22.73
CA SER A 181 -48.60 -6.96 -23.82
C SER A 181 -48.04 -7.66 -25.06
#